data_AF-A0A965I2X4-F1
#
_entry.id   AF-A0A965I2X4-F1
#
_cell.length_a   1.000
_cell.length_b   1.000
_cell.length_c   1.000
_cell.angle_alpha   90.00
_cell.angle_beta   90.00
_cell.angle_gamma   90.00
#
_symmetry.space_group_name_H-M   'P 1'
#
loop_
_entity.id
_entity.type
_entity.pdbx_description
1 polymer ?
#
loop_
_entity_poly.entity_id
_entity_poly.type
_entity_poly.pdbx_seq_one_letter_code
_entity_poly.pdbx_strand_id
1 'polypeptide(L)'
;MTMTKARIYEILNKADEGDRASMMVDRFLAILIIANLLAICLESVDSIYTVIGQYLQMFEVVSLAIFTIEYLVRLWCADANQSSLRKTSFGKRCEYIFSFTGLVDLIAILPSLIQLFLGGFDSRWVRLLRLVRILKISHYSSAFDDLGEAIYAERESFLAVLYLFAVSI
;
A
#
# COMPACT_ATOMS: atom_id res chain seq x y z
N MET A 1 -0.68 29.82 5.33
CA MET A 1 -0.84 29.24 3.98
C MET A 1 -1.69 27.99 4.11
N THR A 2 -2.96 28.05 3.70
CA THR A 2 -3.85 26.89 3.72
C THR A 2 -3.44 25.93 2.60
N MET A 3 -3.00 24.72 2.95
CA MET A 3 -2.68 23.68 1.98
C MET A 3 -3.95 23.29 1.22
N THR A 4 -3.99 23.51 -0.10
CA THR A 4 -5.10 23.09 -0.95
C THR A 4 -5.10 21.56 -1.05
N LYS A 5 -6.28 20.92 -1.15
CA LYS A 5 -6.39 19.45 -1.34
C LYS A 5 -5.51 18.91 -2.47
N ALA A 6 -5.36 19.69 -3.55
CA ALA A 6 -4.47 19.36 -4.66
C ALA A 6 -3.00 19.22 -4.23
N ARG A 7 -2.52 20.08 -3.33
CA ARG A 7 -1.15 20.02 -2.80
C ARG A 7 -0.96 18.82 -1.87
N ILE A 8 -1.97 18.49 -1.08
CA ILE A 8 -1.94 17.27 -0.24
C ILE A 8 -1.93 16.02 -1.13
N TYR A 9 -2.76 16.01 -2.19
CA TYR A 9 -2.78 14.94 -3.18
C TYR A 9 -1.41 14.75 -3.85
N GLU A 10 -0.75 15.84 -4.23
CA GLU A 10 0.59 15.84 -4.85
C GLU A 10 1.69 15.36 -3.88
N ILE A 11 1.62 15.74 -2.61
CA ILE A 11 2.59 15.29 -1.58
C ILE A 11 2.41 13.81 -1.24
N LEU A 12 1.20 13.27 -1.37
CA LEU A 12 0.89 11.87 -1.04
C LEU A 12 0.96 10.92 -2.23
N ASN A 13 0.90 11.45 -3.45
CA ASN A 13 1.26 10.72 -4.65
C ASN A 13 2.76 10.80 -4.88
N LYS A 14 3.28 9.82 -5.66
CA LYS A 14 4.70 9.67 -5.99
C LYS A 14 5.34 11.03 -6.28
N ALA A 15 6.39 11.36 -5.52
CA ALA A 15 7.07 12.64 -5.62
C ALA A 15 7.63 12.90 -7.03
N ASP A 16 7.35 14.08 -7.59
CA ASP A 16 8.11 14.60 -8.72
C ASP A 16 9.52 15.01 -8.28
N GLU A 17 10.52 14.86 -9.17
CA GLU A 17 11.92 15.20 -8.92
C GLU A 17 12.08 16.70 -8.58
N GLY A 18 12.09 17.01 -7.28
CA GLY A 18 12.27 18.38 -6.78
C GLY A 18 11.43 18.72 -5.55
N ASP A 19 10.36 17.97 -5.25
CA ASP A 19 9.53 18.23 -4.08
C ASP A 19 10.09 17.55 -2.81
N ARG A 20 10.85 18.33 -2.03
CA ARG A 20 11.46 17.86 -0.78
C ARG A 20 10.43 17.35 0.24
N ALA A 21 9.22 17.92 0.27
CA ALA A 21 8.21 17.51 1.24
C ALA A 21 7.63 16.14 0.86
N SER A 22 7.32 15.94 -0.42
CA SER A 22 6.84 14.65 -0.94
C SER A 22 7.90 13.55 -0.77
N MET A 23 9.16 13.83 -1.12
CA MET A 23 10.28 12.89 -0.94
C MET A 23 10.51 12.47 0.52
N MET A 24 10.31 13.38 1.48
CA MET A 24 10.44 13.06 2.91
C MET A 24 9.31 12.15 3.38
N VAL A 25 8.07 12.39 2.93
CA VAL A 25 6.91 11.55 3.25
C VAL A 25 7.09 10.15 2.65
N ASP A 26 7.46 10.08 1.37
CA ASP A 26 7.70 8.81 0.67
C ASP A 26 8.78 7.98 1.37
N ARG A 27 9.91 8.61 1.72
CA ARG A 27 11.00 7.93 2.44
C ARG A 27 10.59 7.50 3.83
N PHE A 28 9.85 8.34 4.57
CA PHE A 28 9.35 7.99 5.90
C PHE A 28 8.42 6.77 5.85
N LEU A 29 7.46 6.75 4.92
CA LEU A 29 6.52 5.65 4.76
C LEU A 29 7.22 4.37 4.28
N ALA A 30 8.18 4.48 3.36
CA ALA A 30 9.00 3.35 2.93
C ALA A 30 9.82 2.76 4.10
N ILE A 31 10.49 3.59 4.89
CA ILE A 31 11.23 3.15 6.09
C ILE A 31 10.27 2.50 7.09
N LEU A 32 9.09 3.08 7.29
CA LEU A 32 8.08 2.53 8.20
C LEU A 32 7.63 1.13 7.76
N ILE A 33 7.42 0.90 6.45
CA ILE A 33 7.08 -0.43 5.91
C ILE A 33 8.20 -1.44 6.20
N ILE A 34 9.45 -1.08 5.90
CA ILE A 34 10.60 -1.97 6.14
C ILE A 34 10.78 -2.26 7.62
N ALA A 35 10.70 -1.25 8.49
CA ALA A 35 10.75 -1.42 9.93
C ALA A 35 9.62 -2.34 10.44
N ASN A 36 8.45 -2.27 9.81
CA ASN A 36 7.33 -3.14 10.15
C ASN A 36 7.55 -4.60 9.74
N LEU A 37 8.15 -4.84 8.58
CA LEU A 37 8.56 -6.19 8.18
C LEU A 37 9.63 -6.74 9.12
N LEU A 38 10.62 -5.92 9.50
CA LEU A 38 11.62 -6.32 10.48
C LEU A 38 10.98 -6.65 11.84
N ALA A 39 10.00 -5.87 12.29
CA ALA A 39 9.27 -6.16 13.52
C ALA A 39 8.56 -7.53 13.47
N ILE A 40 7.95 -7.90 12.34
CA ILE A 40 7.35 -9.23 12.14
C ILE A 40 8.41 -10.33 12.21
N CYS A 41 9.57 -10.11 11.59
CA CYS A 41 10.68 -11.08 11.64
C CYS A 41 11.25 -11.22 13.07
N LEU A 42 11.26 -10.15 13.87
CA LEU A 42 11.67 -10.22 15.27
C LEU A 42 10.60 -10.89 16.14
N GLU A 43 9.32 -10.66 15.84
CA GLU A 43 8.18 -11.30 16.50
C GLU A 43 8.17 -12.83 16.30
N SER A 44 8.70 -13.33 15.19
CA SER A 44 8.77 -14.78 14.93
C SER A 44 9.81 -15.53 15.77
N VAL A 45 10.70 -14.80 16.46
CA VAL A 45 11.73 -15.39 17.33
C VAL A 45 11.27 -15.32 18.78
N ASP A 46 10.92 -16.47 19.36
CA ASP A 46 10.36 -16.57 20.73
C ASP A 46 11.25 -15.90 21.80
N SER A 47 12.58 -16.04 21.68
CA SER A 47 13.52 -15.43 22.64
C SER A 47 13.53 -13.90 22.59
N ILE A 48 13.20 -13.30 21.45
CA ILE A 48 13.10 -11.85 21.29
C ILE A 48 11.70 -11.39 21.73
N TYR A 49 10.67 -12.12 21.30
CA TYR A 49 9.28 -11.80 21.63
C TYR A 49 9.01 -11.77 23.14
N THR A 50 9.61 -12.69 23.90
CA THR A 50 9.46 -12.72 25.36
C THR A 50 10.04 -11.47 26.07
N VAL A 51 11.02 -10.79 25.46
CA VAL A 51 11.68 -9.60 26.04
C VAL A 51 11.05 -8.29 25.54
N ILE A 52 10.76 -8.18 24.24
CA ILE A 52 10.29 -6.93 23.63
C ILE A 52 8.92 -7.03 22.93
N GLY A 53 8.19 -8.14 23.08
CA GLY A 53 6.94 -8.40 22.35
C GLY A 53 5.88 -7.31 22.53
N GLN A 54 5.76 -6.73 23.72
CA GLN A 54 4.85 -5.61 23.96
C GLN A 54 5.20 -4.36 23.14
N TYR A 55 6.49 -4.05 22.97
CA TYR A 55 6.94 -2.93 22.14
C TYR A 55 6.69 -3.21 20.65
N LEU A 56 6.88 -4.45 20.20
CA LEU A 56 6.59 -4.87 18.82
C LEU A 56 5.09 -4.74 18.51
N GLN A 57 4.22 -5.17 19.42
CA GLN A 57 2.77 -5.01 19.29
C GLN A 57 2.34 -3.53 19.29
N MET A 58 2.91 -2.72 20.18
CA MET A 58 2.62 -1.28 20.21
C MET A 58 3.07 -0.60 18.91
N PHE A 59 4.25 -0.96 18.40
CA PHE A 59 4.73 -0.48 17.11
C PHE A 59 3.80 -0.89 15.96
N GLU A 60 3.29 -2.12 15.97
CA GLU A 60 2.30 -2.57 14.98
C GLU A 60 1.05 -1.69 15.02
N VAL A 61 0.45 -1.46 16.19
CA VAL A 61 -0.76 -0.64 16.32
C VAL A 61 -0.52 0.79 15.84
N VAL A 62 0.62 1.39 16.21
CA VAL A 62 0.99 2.74 15.75
C VAL A 62 1.17 2.78 14.23
N SER A 63 1.88 1.81 13.66
CA SER A 63 2.09 1.73 12.21
C SER A 63 0.78 1.53 11.44
N LEU A 64 -0.13 0.70 11.96
CA LEU A 64 -1.46 0.50 11.41
C LEU A 64 -2.25 1.80 11.40
N ALA A 65 -2.22 2.55 12.50
CA ALA A 65 -2.88 3.84 12.58
C ALA A 65 -2.31 4.81 11.53
N ILE A 66 -0.99 4.87 11.35
CA ILE A 66 -0.34 5.72 10.34
C ILE A 66 -0.78 5.32 8.93
N PHE A 67 -0.72 4.05 8.55
CA PHE A 67 -1.14 3.59 7.22
C PHE A 67 -2.64 3.77 6.98
N THR A 68 -3.46 3.62 8.01
CA THR A 68 -4.91 3.87 7.90
C THR A 68 -5.20 5.34 7.68
N ILE A 69 -4.54 6.23 8.43
CA ILE A 69 -4.66 7.68 8.26
C ILE A 69 -4.19 8.08 6.85
N GLU A 70 -3.05 7.56 6.41
CA GLU A 70 -2.52 7.83 5.08
C GLU A 70 -3.51 7.42 3.98
N TYR A 71 -4.09 6.21 4.06
CA TYR A 71 -5.12 5.76 3.12
C TYR A 71 -6.36 6.66 3.13
N LEU A 72 -6.83 7.07 4.31
CA LEU A 72 -7.99 7.97 4.44
C LEU A 72 -7.70 9.36 3.86
N VAL A 73 -6.50 9.90 4.07
CA VAL A 73 -6.09 11.19 3.51
C VAL A 73 -6.00 11.09 1.99
N ARG A 74 -5.43 10.01 1.42
CA ARG A 74 -5.42 9.77 -0.03
C ARG A 74 -6.84 9.69 -0.60
N LEU A 75 -7.71 8.91 0.04
CA LEU A 75 -9.11 8.79 -0.36
C LEU A 75 -9.84 10.14 -0.29
N TRP A 76 -9.58 10.95 0.74
CA TRP A 76 -10.18 12.27 0.86
C TRP A 76 -9.73 13.23 -0.23
N CYS A 77 -8.44 13.19 -0.58
CA CYS A 77 -7.82 14.05 -1.59
C CYS A 77 -8.01 13.54 -3.02
N ALA A 78 -8.46 12.29 -3.22
CA ALA A 78 -8.75 11.73 -4.53
C ALA A 78 -9.80 12.52 -5.33
N ASP A 79 -10.63 13.34 -4.67
CA ASP A 79 -11.57 14.25 -5.35
C ASP A 79 -10.87 15.37 -6.14
N ALA A 80 -9.66 15.74 -5.73
CA ALA A 80 -8.81 16.74 -6.37
C ALA A 80 -8.08 16.19 -7.61
N ASN A 81 -8.13 14.88 -7.87
CA ASN A 81 -7.54 14.29 -9.06
C ASN A 81 -8.23 14.85 -10.32
N GLN A 82 -7.45 15.58 -11.13
CA GLN A 82 -7.91 16.20 -12.38
C GLN A 82 -7.96 15.20 -13.56
N SER A 83 -7.26 14.07 -13.45
CA SER A 83 -7.19 13.02 -14.47
C SER A 83 -8.36 12.01 -14.40
N SER A 84 -9.15 12.03 -13.33
CA SER A 84 -10.28 11.10 -13.17
C SER A 84 -11.36 11.30 -14.25
N LEU A 85 -11.80 10.19 -14.83
CA LEU A 85 -12.87 10.14 -15.83
C LEU A 85 -14.25 10.48 -15.23
N ARG A 86 -14.37 10.48 -13.89
CA ARG A 86 -15.63 10.74 -13.18
C ARG A 86 -15.78 12.20 -12.77
N LYS A 87 -16.96 12.76 -13.04
CA LYS A 87 -17.28 14.17 -12.75
C LYS A 87 -17.69 14.43 -11.29
N THR A 88 -18.23 13.42 -10.59
CA THR A 88 -18.72 13.54 -9.21
C THR A 88 -17.62 13.21 -8.21
N SER A 89 -17.52 13.97 -7.11
CA SER A 89 -16.51 13.74 -6.05
C SER A 89 -16.58 12.33 -5.47
N PHE A 90 -17.79 11.78 -5.27
CA PHE A 90 -17.95 10.39 -4.82
C PHE A 90 -17.44 9.38 -5.87
N GLY A 91 -17.67 9.68 -7.14
CA GLY A 91 -17.21 8.86 -8.25
C GLY A 91 -15.68 8.73 -8.29
N LYS A 92 -14.97 9.85 -8.12
CA LYS A 92 -13.50 9.89 -8.08
C LYS A 92 -12.92 9.11 -6.91
N ARG A 93 -13.57 9.17 -5.74
CA ARG A 93 -13.17 8.40 -4.56
C ARG A 93 -13.34 6.90 -4.78
N CYS A 94 -14.47 6.47 -5.36
CA CYS A 94 -14.65 5.07 -5.73
C CYS A 94 -13.61 4.60 -6.75
N GLU A 95 -13.27 5.43 -7.74
CA GLU A 95 -12.23 5.11 -8.71
C GLU A 95 -10.88 4.85 -8.04
N TYR A 96 -10.51 5.63 -7.02
CA TYR A 96 -9.32 5.37 -6.22
C TYR A 96 -9.42 4.07 -5.40
N ILE A 97 -10.55 3.79 -4.75
CA ILE A 97 -10.72 2.54 -3.98
C ILE A 97 -10.50 1.30 -4.86
N PHE A 98 -10.97 1.36 -6.11
CA PHE A 98 -10.82 0.27 -7.08
C PHE A 98 -9.57 0.38 -7.97
N SER A 99 -8.71 1.37 -7.77
CA SER A 99 -7.44 1.46 -8.48
C SER A 99 -6.44 0.46 -7.92
N PHE A 100 -5.43 0.08 -8.70
CA PHE A 100 -4.36 -0.80 -8.23
C PHE A 100 -3.71 -0.25 -6.95
N THR A 101 -3.43 1.05 -6.93
CA THR A 101 -2.83 1.76 -5.81
C THR A 101 -3.71 1.79 -4.56
N GLY A 102 -5.03 2.02 -4.70
CA GLY A 102 -5.96 2.00 -3.57
C GLY A 102 -6.24 0.58 -3.05
N LEU A 103 -6.27 -0.42 -3.95
CA LEU A 103 -6.37 -1.83 -3.55
C LEU A 103 -5.14 -2.29 -2.77
N VAL A 104 -3.93 -1.91 -3.21
CA VAL A 104 -2.69 -2.23 -2.48
C VAL A 104 -2.71 -1.62 -1.07
N ASP A 105 -3.13 -0.35 -0.95
CA ASP A 105 -3.24 0.31 0.36
C ASP A 105 -4.27 -0.38 1.26
N LEU A 106 -5.44 -0.75 0.71
CA LEU A 106 -6.48 -1.45 1.43
C LEU A 106 -6.01 -2.83 1.91
N ILE A 107 -5.40 -3.62 1.02
CA ILE A 107 -4.89 -4.96 1.34
C ILE A 107 -3.76 -4.89 2.38
N ALA A 108 -2.98 -3.81 2.42
CA ALA A 108 -1.91 -3.65 3.40
C ALA A 108 -2.41 -3.40 4.83
N ILE A 109 -3.55 -2.71 5.01
CA ILE A 109 -4.13 -2.43 6.33
C ILE A 109 -5.10 -3.52 6.80
N LEU A 110 -5.68 -4.27 5.85
CA LEU A 110 -6.74 -5.25 6.09
C LEU A 110 -6.36 -6.38 7.07
N PRO A 111 -5.16 -6.99 7.05
CA PRO A 111 -4.80 -8.07 7.96
C PRO A 111 -4.85 -7.63 9.42
N SER A 112 -4.26 -6.48 9.75
CA SER A 112 -4.26 -5.96 11.11
C SER A 112 -5.65 -5.45 11.52
N LEU A 113 -6.46 -4.95 10.58
CA LEU A 113 -7.86 -4.58 10.83
C LEU A 113 -8.71 -5.82 11.18
N ILE A 114 -8.56 -6.92 10.43
CA ILE A 114 -9.21 -8.21 10.71
C ILE A 114 -8.82 -8.69 12.10
N GLN A 115 -7.54 -8.63 12.45
CA GLN A 115 -7.07 -9.09 13.76
C GLN A 115 -7.68 -8.28 14.91
N LEU A 116 -7.79 -6.96 14.75
CA LEU A 116 -8.37 -6.06 15.75
C LEU A 116 -9.88 -6.29 15.95
N PHE A 117 -10.65 -6.48 14.86
CA PHE A 117 -12.10 -6.60 14.94
C PHE A 117 -12.60 -8.03 15.15
N LEU A 118 -11.96 -9.03 14.54
CA LEU A 118 -12.48 -10.40 14.51
C LEU A 118 -11.88 -11.29 15.59
N GLY A 119 -10.70 -10.97 16.17
CA GLY A 119 -10.12 -11.55 17.40
C GLY A 119 -9.94 -13.08 17.50
N GLY A 120 -10.55 -13.88 16.62
CA GLY A 120 -10.72 -15.32 16.72
C GLY A 120 -10.64 -16.05 15.38
N PHE A 121 -10.30 -15.36 14.29
CA PHE A 121 -9.83 -16.03 13.07
C PHE A 121 -8.45 -16.64 13.34
N ASP A 122 -8.17 -17.79 12.74
CA ASP A 122 -6.93 -18.54 12.97
C ASP A 122 -5.70 -17.63 12.74
N SER A 123 -5.10 -17.20 13.85
CA SER A 123 -4.23 -16.01 13.87
C SER A 123 -2.96 -16.20 13.04
N ARG A 124 -2.59 -17.45 12.73
CA ARG A 124 -1.38 -17.75 11.96
C ARG A 124 -1.46 -17.20 10.54
N TRP A 125 -2.57 -17.43 9.85
CA TRP A 125 -2.76 -16.96 8.47
C TRP A 125 -2.86 -15.44 8.42
N VAL A 126 -3.60 -14.82 9.35
CA VAL A 126 -3.70 -13.36 9.43
C VAL A 126 -2.34 -12.72 9.69
N ARG A 127 -1.50 -13.34 10.54
CA ARG A 127 -0.12 -12.88 10.78
C ARG A 127 0.74 -12.95 9.52
N LEU A 128 0.59 -13.97 8.69
CA LEU A 128 1.31 -14.08 7.40
C LEU A 128 0.81 -13.05 6.39
N LEU A 129 -0.49 -12.80 6.34
CA LEU A 129 -1.08 -11.79 5.46
C LEU A 129 -0.54 -10.38 5.74
N ARG A 130 -0.05 -10.12 6.96
CA ARG A 130 0.64 -8.87 7.27
C ARG A 130 1.88 -8.65 6.40
N LEU A 131 2.53 -9.69 5.85
CA LEU A 131 3.65 -9.52 4.91
C LEU A 131 3.22 -8.84 3.61
N VAL A 132 1.95 -8.97 3.22
CA VAL A 132 1.39 -8.34 2.02
C VAL A 132 1.49 -6.81 2.09
N ARG A 133 1.65 -6.22 3.29
CA ARG A 133 1.95 -4.78 3.45
C ARG A 133 3.23 -4.35 2.71
N ILE A 134 4.15 -5.28 2.42
CA ILE A 134 5.32 -5.00 1.56
C ILE A 134 4.91 -4.45 0.20
N LEU A 135 3.73 -4.83 -0.31
CA LEU A 135 3.21 -4.32 -1.58
C LEU A 135 3.05 -2.81 -1.56
N LYS A 136 2.84 -2.15 -0.42
CA LYS A 136 2.83 -0.67 -0.35
C LYS A 136 4.13 -0.04 -0.83
N ILE A 137 5.25 -0.78 -0.87
CA ILE A 137 6.52 -0.24 -1.40
C ILE A 137 6.41 0.13 -2.88
N SER A 138 5.45 -0.46 -3.62
CA SER A 138 5.21 -0.14 -5.02
C SER A 138 4.80 1.32 -5.23
N HIS A 139 4.15 1.94 -4.25
CA HIS A 139 3.79 3.36 -4.30
C HIS A 139 4.98 4.30 -4.31
N TYR A 140 6.12 3.86 -3.77
CA TYR A 140 7.30 4.71 -3.56
C TYR A 140 8.46 4.33 -4.48
N SER A 141 8.28 3.33 -5.35
CA SER A 141 9.33 2.80 -6.21
C SER A 141 8.91 2.87 -7.67
N SER A 142 9.64 3.66 -8.46
CA SER A 142 9.41 3.78 -9.90
C SER A 142 9.59 2.46 -10.65
N ALA A 143 10.38 1.53 -10.10
CA ALA A 143 10.62 0.23 -10.71
C ALA A 143 9.33 -0.58 -10.90
N PHE A 144 8.30 -0.37 -10.07
CA PHE A 144 7.01 -1.05 -10.25
C PHE A 144 6.19 -0.44 -11.38
N ASP A 145 6.29 0.87 -11.60
CA ASP A 145 5.67 1.53 -12.74
C ASP A 145 6.33 1.08 -14.04
N ASP A 146 7.67 1.08 -14.06
CA ASP A 146 8.47 0.64 -15.22
C ASP A 146 8.18 -0.84 -15.56
N LEU A 147 8.08 -1.70 -14.54
CA LEU A 147 7.73 -3.10 -14.69
C LEU A 147 6.29 -3.27 -15.19
N GLY A 148 5.35 -2.46 -14.67
CA GLY A 148 3.97 -2.44 -15.13
C GLY A 148 3.87 -2.03 -16.60
N GLU A 149 4.61 -1.01 -17.01
CA GLU A 149 4.66 -0.54 -18.39
C GLU A 149 5.30 -1.60 -19.32
N ALA A 150 6.40 -2.23 -18.91
CA ALA A 150 7.04 -3.30 -19.67
C ALA A 150 6.11 -4.52 -19.87
N ILE A 151 5.40 -4.95 -18.83
CA ILE A 151 4.40 -6.03 -18.93
C ILE A 151 3.26 -5.60 -19.86
N TYR A 152 2.79 -4.36 -19.74
CA TYR A 152 1.71 -3.85 -20.58
C TYR A 152 2.11 -3.80 -22.05
N ALA A 153 3.37 -3.47 -22.35
CA ALA A 153 3.94 -3.50 -23.70
C ALA A 153 4.03 -4.93 -24.26
N GLU A 154 4.43 -5.91 -23.44
CA GLU A 154 4.57 -7.32 -23.85
C GLU A 154 3.29 -8.16 -23.74
N ARG A 155 2.15 -7.57 -23.35
CA ARG A 155 0.91 -8.31 -23.11
C ARG A 155 0.43 -9.10 -24.33
N GLU A 156 0.64 -8.58 -25.54
CA GLU A 156 0.21 -9.24 -26.78
C GLU A 156 1.02 -10.51 -27.03
N SER A 157 2.33 -10.47 -26.78
CA SER A 157 3.21 -11.64 -26.83
C SER A 157 2.81 -12.69 -25.81
N PHE A 158 2.56 -12.29 -24.56
CA PHE A 158 2.11 -13.20 -23.50
C PHE A 158 0.76 -13.85 -23.83
N LEU A 159 -0.21 -13.08 -24.34
CA LEU A 159 -1.52 -13.59 -24.74
C LEU A 159 -1.41 -14.57 -25.91
N ALA A 160 -0.55 -14.28 -26.89
CA ALA A 160 -0.30 -15.18 -28.01
C ALA A 160 0.29 -16.52 -27.54
N VAL A 161 1.27 -16.49 -26.63
CA VAL A 161 1.85 -17.72 -26.05
C VAL A 161 0.82 -18.48 -25.23
N LEU A 162 0.05 -17.80 -24.37
CA LEU A 162 -1.01 -18.43 -23.57
C LEU A 162 -2.07 -19.09 -24.46
N TYR A 163 -2.45 -18.43 -25.56
CA TYR A 163 -3.38 -18.95 -26.55
C TYR A 163 -2.83 -20.21 -27.22
N LEU A 164 -1.58 -20.19 -27.68
CA LEU A 164 -0.93 -21.38 -28.27
C LEU A 164 -0.85 -22.53 -27.26
N PHE A 165 -0.54 -22.24 -25.99
CA PHE A 165 -0.48 -23.24 -24.94
C PHE A 165 -1.85 -23.85 -24.64
N ALA A 166 -2.91 -23.03 -24.60
CA ALA A 166 -4.27 -23.49 -24.39
C ALA A 166 -4.82 -24.33 -25.57
N VAL A 167 -4.34 -24.09 -26.80
CA VAL A 167 -4.67 -24.90 -27.98
C VAL A 167 -3.85 -26.19 -28.04
N SER A 168 -2.66 -26.20 -27.44
CA SER A 168 -1.74 -27.34 -27.43
C SER A 168 -2.05 -28.40 -26.35
N ILE A 169 -2.90 -28.08 -25.38
CA ILE A 169 -3.41 -28.99 -24.33
C ILE A 169 -4.75 -29.58 -24.76
#